data_AF-A0A392NSP0-F1
#
_entry.id   AF-A0A392NSP0-F1
#
_cell.length_a   1.000
_cell.length_b   1.000
_cell.length_c   1.000
_cell.angle_alpha   90.00
_cell.angle_beta   90.00
_cell.angle_gamma   90.00
#
_symmetry.space_group_name_H-M   'P 1'
#
loop_
_entity.id
_entity.type
_entity.pdbx_description
1 polymer ?
#
loop_
_entity_poly.entity_id
_entity_poly.type
_entity_poly.pdbx_seq_one_letter_code
_entity_poly.pdbx_strand_id
1 'polypeptide(L)' 'IVSGGKGTAQGKISTLREAGVTVVESPAKIGAAMFEIFKQKGLVQ' A
#
# COMPACT_ATOMS: atom_id res chain seq x y z
N ILE A 1 -4.68 -14.36 -15.87
CA ILE A 1 -3.89 -15.61 -15.73
C ILE A 1 -2.43 -15.21 -15.48
N VAL A 2 -1.87 -15.64 -14.34
CA VAL A 2 -0.50 -15.33 -13.90
C VAL A 2 0.43 -16.37 -14.52
N SER A 3 0.94 -16.14 -15.74
CA SER A 3 1.84 -17.08 -16.41
C SER A 3 3.24 -17.04 -15.79
N GLY A 4 3.75 -18.22 -15.40
CA GLY A 4 5.15 -18.39 -14.96
C GLY A 4 5.53 -17.73 -13.62
N GLY A 5 4.58 -17.55 -12.70
CA GLY A 5 4.85 -17.02 -11.35
C GLY A 5 5.11 -15.50 -11.27
N LYS A 6 5.05 -14.79 -12.40
CA LYS A 6 5.24 -13.34 -12.48
C LYS A 6 3.91 -12.60 -12.37
N GLY A 7 3.86 -11.55 -11.53
CA GLY A 7 2.66 -10.74 -11.34
C GLY A 7 1.74 -11.18 -10.21
N THR A 8 2.23 -12.00 -9.28
CA THR A 8 1.51 -12.34 -8.05
C THR A 8 1.19 -11.08 -7.24
N ALA A 9 0.11 -11.12 -6.46
CA ALA A 9 -0.23 -10.05 -5.54
C ALA A 9 0.91 -9.79 -4.53
N GLN A 10 1.51 -10.87 -4.01
CA GLN A 10 2.64 -10.79 -3.08
C GLN A 10 3.83 -10.05 -3.66
N GLY A 11 4.20 -10.34 -4.92
CA GLY A 11 5.31 -9.68 -5.59
C GLY A 11 5.06 -8.18 -5.77
N LYS A 12 3.85 -7.80 -6.17
CA LYS A 12 3.45 -6.39 -6.27
C LYS A 12 3.53 -5.67 -4.93
N ILE A 13 3.06 -6.31 -3.85
CA ILE A 13 3.09 -5.76 -2.49
C ILE A 13 4.53 -5.54 -2.03
N SER A 14 5.44 -6.50 -2.25
CA SER A 14 6.86 -6.38 -1.85
C SER A 14 7.52 -5.21 -2.56
N THR A 15 7.41 -5.13 -3.89
CA THR A 15 8.01 -4.05 -4.68
C THR A 15 7.47 -2.67 -4.28
N LEU A 16 6.17 -2.55 -4.00
CA LEU A 16 5.59 -1.29 -3.53
C LEU A 16 6.13 -0.89 -2.15
N ARG A 17 6.23 -1.84 -1.21
CA ARG A 17 6.80 -1.58 0.13
C ARG A 17 8.29 -1.19 0.03
N GLU A 18 9.07 -1.87 -0.80
CA GLU A 18 10.48 -1.56 -1.07
C GLU A 18 10.67 -0.17 -1.68
N ALA A 19 9.73 0.27 -2.53
CA ALA A 19 9.71 1.62 -3.09
C ALA A 19 9.23 2.70 -2.09
N GLY A 20 8.97 2.35 -0.83
CA GLY A 20 8.50 3.28 0.21
C GLY A 20 7.00 3.61 0.12
N VAL A 21 6.23 2.86 -0.68
CA VAL A 21 4.77 3.02 -0.76
C VAL A 21 4.12 2.38 0.47
N THR A 22 3.18 3.08 1.08
CA THR A 22 2.36 2.48 2.14
C THR A 22 1.35 1.52 1.53
N VAL A 23 1.46 0.24 1.88
CA VAL A 23 0.54 -0.82 1.42
C VAL A 23 -0.25 -1.36 2.60
N VAL A 24 -1.58 -1.28 2.51
CA VAL A 24 -2.49 -1.84 3.51
C VAL A 24 -2.93 -3.26 3.15
N GLU A 25 -3.13 -4.10 4.16
CA GLU A 25 -3.47 -5.53 3.98
C GLU A 25 -4.97 -5.78 3.83
N SER A 26 -5.80 -4.75 4.04
CA SER A 26 -7.24 -4.82 3.86
C SER A 26 -7.76 -3.53 3.21
N PRO A 27 -8.67 -3.63 2.23
CA PRO A 27 -9.31 -2.47 1.63
C PRO A 27 -10.01 -1.55 2.64
N ALA A 28 -10.53 -2.12 3.74
CA ALA A 28 -11.21 -1.36 4.80
C ALA A 28 -10.28 -0.38 5.53
N LYS A 29 -8.95 -0.58 5.47
CA LYS A 29 -7.96 0.27 6.15
C LYS A 29 -7.48 1.44 5.30
N ILE A 30 -7.87 1.53 4.02
CA ILE A 30 -7.35 2.55 3.09
C ILE A 30 -7.62 3.97 3.61
N GLY A 31 -8.86 4.27 4.02
CA GLY A 31 -9.23 5.61 4.50
C GLY A 31 -8.46 6.02 5.76
N ALA A 32 -8.38 5.12 6.75
CA ALA A 32 -7.64 5.38 7.98
C ALA A 32 -6.14 5.59 7.72
N ALA A 33 -5.52 4.73 6.91
CA ALA A 33 -4.11 4.87 6.56
C ALA A 33 -3.81 6.18 5.83
N MET A 34 -4.69 6.59 4.92
CA MET A 34 -4.56 7.87 4.21
C MET A 34 -4.65 9.06 5.17
N PHE A 35 -5.62 9.05 6.08
CA PHE A 35 -5.79 10.11 7.09
C PHE A 35 -4.54 10.23 7.98
N GLU A 36 -4.02 9.12 8.49
CA GLU A 36 -2.81 9.12 9.33
C GLU A 36 -1.59 9.66 8.57
N ILE A 37 -1.40 9.27 7.31
CA ILE A 37 -0.30 9.79 6.48
C ILE A 37 -0.46 11.31 6.28
N PHE A 38 -1.68 11.78 6.06
CA PHE A 38 -1.93 13.21 5.86
C PHE A 38 -1.65 13.98 7.14
N LYS A 39 -2.07 13.46 8.29
CA LYS A 39 -1.79 14.05 9.61
C LYS A 39 -0.29 14.12 9.90
N GLN A 40 0.44 13.03 9.66
CA GLN A 40 1.91 12.99 9.83
C GLN A 40 2.63 14.02 8.94
N LYS A 41 2.07 14.31 7.76
CA LYS A 41 2.60 15.31 6.84
C LYS A 41 2.07 16.72 7.06
N GLY A 42 1.22 16.94 8.08
CA GLY A 42 0.61 18.24 8.37
C GLY A 42 -0.38 18.72 7.31
N LEU A 43 -0.95 17.81 6.51
CA LEU A 43 -1.88 18.12 5.42
C LEU A 43 -3.35 18.21 5.89
N VAL A 44 -3.64 17.69 7.09
CA VAL A 44 -4.96 17.74 7.75
C VAL A 44 -4.77 17.87 9.26
N GLN A 45 -5.74 18.48 9.96
CA GLN A 45 -5.81 18.57 11.43
C GLN A 45 -6.61 17.42 12.04
#